data_AF-A0A7U9REG5-F1
#
_entry.id   AF-A0A7U9REG5-F1
#
_cell.length_a   1.000
_cell.length_b   1.000
_cell.length_c   1.000
_cell.angle_alpha   90.00
_cell.angle_beta   90.00
_cell.angle_gamma   90.00
#
_symmetry.space_group_name_H-M   'P 1'
#
loop_
_entity.id
_entity.type
_entity.pdbx_description
1 polymer ?
#
loop_
_entity_poly.entity_id
_entity_poly.type
_entity_poly.pdbx_seq_one_letter_code
_entity_poly.pdbx_strand_id
1 'polypeptide(L)' 'MKKILSGWSKTIKKLMIDYDMDMADVAQKVRWSTQYTSAIINGRTYQKESVNRISQLFGIDIPEENTTLAKERESLNRIF' A
#
# COMPACT_ATOMS: atom_id res chain seq x y z
N MET A 1 -4.88 -5.78 -17.50
CA MET A 1 -3.53 -6.32 -17.19
C MET A 1 -3.41 -6.58 -15.68
N LYS A 2 -2.84 -7.73 -15.27
CA LYS A 2 -2.67 -8.07 -13.85
C LYS A 2 -1.57 -7.19 -13.24
N LYS A 3 -1.90 -6.37 -12.25
CA LYS A 3 -0.92 -5.58 -11.48
C LYS A 3 -0.33 -6.45 -10.36
N ILE A 4 0.95 -6.22 -10.06
CA ILE A 4 1.67 -6.86 -8.97
C ILE A 4 1.87 -5.81 -7.88
N LEU A 5 1.34 -6.10 -6.69
CA LEU A 5 1.52 -5.25 -5.52
C LEU A 5 2.99 -5.20 -5.11
N SER A 6 3.42 -4.03 -4.64
CA SER A 6 4.74 -3.83 -4.04
C SER A 6 4.92 -4.68 -2.78
N GLY A 7 6.16 -4.81 -2.32
CA GLY A 7 6.46 -5.46 -1.03
C GLY A 7 5.71 -4.78 0.11
N TRP A 8 5.77 -3.45 0.17
CA TRP A 8 5.08 -2.63 1.17
C TRP A 8 3.56 -2.86 1.16
N SER A 9 2.91 -2.82 0.00
CA SER A 9 1.47 -3.08 -0.13
C SER A 9 1.06 -4.45 0.39
N LYS A 10 1.90 -5.48 0.15
CA LYS A 10 1.65 -6.84 0.65
C LYS A 10 1.81 -6.92 2.17
N THR A 11 2.83 -6.26 2.72
CA THR A 11 3.06 -6.18 4.18
C THR A 11 1.87 -5.54 4.88
N ILE A 12 1.41 -4.38 4.41
CA ILE A 12 0.23 -3.70 4.98
C ILE A 12 -1.00 -4.60 4.95
N LYS A 13 -1.28 -5.28 3.83
CA LYS A 13 -2.44 -6.18 3.74
C LYS A 13 -2.37 -7.37 4.69
N LYS A 14 -1.17 -7.91 4.95
CA LYS A 14 -0.99 -8.96 5.95
C LYS A 14 -1.30 -8.43 7.34
N LEU A 15 -0.74 -7.28 7.71
CA LEU A 15 -0.98 -6.66 9.01
C LEU A 15 -2.44 -6.24 9.22
N MET A 16 -3.14 -5.82 8.16
CA MET A 16 -4.58 -5.60 8.21
C MET A 16 -5.33 -6.87 8.63
N ILE A 17 -4.96 -8.03 8.07
CA ILE A 17 -5.55 -9.33 8.45
C ILE A 17 -5.17 -9.69 9.89
N ASP A 18 -3.90 -9.53 10.26
CA ASP A 18 -3.40 -9.85 11.61
C ASP A 18 -4.08 -9.00 12.71
N TYR A 19 -4.51 -7.78 12.37
CA TYR A 19 -5.23 -6.86 13.26
C TYR A 19 -6.76 -6.89 13.11
N ASP A 20 -7.31 -7.82 12.31
CA ASP A 20 -8.74 -7.92 12.01
C ASP A 20 -9.36 -6.59 11.52
N MET A 21 -8.61 -5.90 10.64
CA MET A 21 -8.98 -4.60 10.06
C MET A 21 -9.29 -4.71 8.57
N ASP A 22 -10.31 -3.97 8.14
CA ASP A 22 -10.58 -3.75 6.73
C ASP A 22 -10.08 -2.38 6.23
N MET A 23 -10.34 -2.07 4.96
CA MET A 23 -9.92 -0.81 4.34
C MET A 23 -10.62 0.42 4.96
N ALA A 24 -11.88 0.26 5.40
CA ALA A 24 -12.66 1.32 6.03
C ALA A 24 -12.11 1.62 7.44
N ASP A 25 -11.70 0.60 8.19
CA ASP A 25 -11.05 0.78 9.50
C ASP A 25 -9.75 1.59 9.37
N VAL A 26 -8.91 1.24 8.39
CA VAL A 26 -7.68 1.99 8.12
C VAL A 26 -8.01 3.43 7.75
N ALA A 27 -8.96 3.62 6.83
CA ALA A 27 -9.39 4.94 6.38
C ALA A 27 -9.91 5.81 7.54
N GLN A 28 -10.68 5.22 8.46
CA GLN A 28 -11.17 5.90 9.65
C GLN A 28 -10.01 6.34 10.57
N LYS A 29 -9.04 5.46 10.84
CA LYS A 29 -7.87 5.77 11.69
C LYS A 29 -7.02 6.92 11.13
N VAL A 30 -6.84 7.00 9.82
CA VAL A 30 -6.07 8.07 9.15
C VAL A 30 -6.93 9.28 8.75
N ARG A 31 -8.24 9.22 8.96
CA ARG A 31 -9.24 10.25 8.59
C ARG A 31 -9.26 10.59 7.09
N TRP A 32 -9.23 9.56 6.25
CA TRP A 32 -9.33 9.68 4.78
C TRP A 32 -10.55 8.93 4.25
N SER A 33 -10.87 9.14 2.97
CA SER A 33 -11.86 8.31 2.29
C SER A 33 -11.30 6.91 2.01
N THR A 34 -12.16 5.90 2.04
CA THR A 34 -11.79 4.50 1.72
C THR A 34 -11.18 4.39 0.33
N GLN A 35 -11.66 5.18 -0.64
CA GLN A 35 -11.15 5.22 -2.01
C GLN A 35 -9.71 5.74 -2.07
N TYR A 36 -9.39 6.81 -1.34
CA TYR A 36 -8.04 7.36 -1.28
C TYR A 36 -7.08 6.40 -0.58
N THR A 37 -7.45 5.89 0.60
CA THR A 37 -6.68 4.88 1.35
C THR A 37 -6.40 3.66 0.49
N SER A 38 -7.41 3.16 -0.24
CA SER A 38 -7.26 2.05 -1.17
C SER A 38 -6.33 2.37 -2.34
N ALA A 39 -6.32 3.60 -2.86
CA ALA A 39 -5.38 4.01 -3.92
C ALA A 39 -3.92 3.98 -3.44
N ILE A 40 -3.65 4.45 -2.22
CA ILE A 40 -2.31 4.43 -1.62
C ILE A 40 -1.88 2.98 -1.29
N ILE A 41 -2.69 2.23 -0.53
CA ILE A 41 -2.33 0.85 -0.09
C ILE A 41 -2.13 -0.08 -1.27
N ASN A 42 -2.94 0.03 -2.33
CA ASN A 42 -2.80 -0.82 -3.51
C ASN A 42 -1.73 -0.31 -4.49
N GLY A 43 -0.97 0.73 -4.14
CA GLY A 43 0.12 1.26 -4.96
C GLY A 43 -0.35 1.85 -6.30
N ARG A 44 -1.60 2.35 -6.38
CA ARG A 44 -2.11 3.03 -7.58
C ARG A 44 -1.66 4.48 -7.65
N THR A 45 -1.39 5.07 -6.48
CA THR A 45 -0.89 6.44 -6.34
C THR A 45 0.13 6.46 -5.22
N TYR A 46 1.17 7.28 -5.37
CA TYR A 46 2.15 7.56 -4.32
C TYR A 46 1.94 8.97 -3.79
N GLN A 47 1.91 9.11 -2.47
CA GLN A 47 2.01 10.39 -1.78
C GLN A 47 2.81 10.14 -0.51
N LYS A 48 3.97 10.80 -0.40
CA LYS A 48 4.98 10.54 0.64
C LYS A 48 4.37 10.55 2.04
N GLU A 49 3.61 11.58 2.35
CA GLU A 49 3.06 11.78 3.69
C GLU A 49 2.01 10.71 4.03
N SER A 50 1.27 10.25 3.03
CA SER A 50 0.28 9.18 3.19
C SER A 50 0.94 7.83 3.43
N VAL A 51 2.00 7.52 2.68
CA VAL A 51 2.78 6.29 2.88
C VAL A 51 3.42 6.29 4.27
N ASN A 52 3.98 7.44 4.70
CA ASN A 52 4.57 7.58 6.03
C ASN A 52 3.53 7.35 7.12
N ARG A 53 2.36 7.98 7.02
CA ARG A 53 1.30 7.87 8.04
C ARG A 53 0.73 6.46 8.14
N ILE A 54 0.56 5.75 7.03
CA ILE A 54 0.15 4.34 7.04
C ILE A 54 1.26 3.46 7.64
N SER A 55 2.53 3.69 7.26
CA SER A 55 3.65 2.91 7.80
C SER A 55 3.77 3.07 9.32
N GLN A 56 3.59 4.30 9.82
CA GLN A 56 3.54 4.60 11.25
C GLN A 56 2.33 3.95 11.95
N LEU A 57 1.15 3.97 11.32
CA LEU A 57 -0.05 3.32 11.87
C LEU A 57 0.17 1.82 12.12
N PHE A 58 0.88 1.16 11.21
CA PHE A 58 1.16 -0.28 11.28
C PHE A 58 2.50 -0.62 11.96
N GLY A 59 3.27 0.38 12.39
CA GLY A 59 4.55 0.17 13.08
C GLY A 59 5.65 -0.47 12.22
N ILE A 60 5.67 -0.17 10.91
CA ILE A 60 6.70 -0.68 9.98
C ILE A 60 7.60 0.44 9.46
N ASP A 61 8.76 0.05 8.95
CA ASP A 61 9.70 0.98 8.32
C ASP A 61 9.07 1.69 7.11
N ILE A 62 9.42 2.97 6.97
CA ILE A 62 9.01 3.78 5.82
C ILE A 62 9.81 3.30 4.61
N PRO A 63 9.15 2.87 3.51
CA PRO A 63 9.84 2.41 2.32
C PRO A 63 10.48 3.57 1.56
N GLU A 64 11.46 3.26 0.71
CA GLU A 64 12.03 4.24 -0.22
C GLU A 64 10.96 4.81 -1.16
N GLU A 65 11.16 6.05 -1.60
CA GLU A 65 10.18 6.78 -2.41
C GLU A 65 9.82 6.02 -3.70
N ASN A 66 8.52 6.06 -4.06
CA ASN A 66 7.96 5.40 -5.25
C ASN A 66 8.07 3.86 -5.30
N THR A 67 8.68 3.20 -4.31
CA THR A 67 8.76 1.73 -4.27
C THR A 67 7.44 1.05 -3.93
N THR A 68 6.45 1.82 -3.46
CA THR A 68 5.11 1.33 -3.11
C THR A 68 4.20 1.12 -4.33
N LEU A 69 4.56 1.68 -5.49
CA LEU A 69 3.75 1.61 -6.70
C LEU A 69 3.64 0.17 -7.23
N ALA A 70 2.42 -0.20 -7.63
CA ALA A 70 2.16 -1.50 -8.24
C ALA A 70 2.73 -1.56 -9.66
N LYS A 71 3.43 -2.66 -9.97
CA LYS A 71 4.08 -2.86 -11.28
C LYS A 71 3.19 -3.70 -12.19
N GLU A 72 3.38 -3.55 -13.49
CA GLU A 72 2.73 -4.42 -14.48
C GLU A 72 3.42 -5.77 -14.50
N ARG A 73 2.65 -6.85 -14.71
CA ARG A 73 3.24 -8.20 -14.79
C ARG A 73 4.13 -8.37 -16.02
N GLU A 74 3.83 -7.69 -17.13
CA GLU A 74 4.64 -7.78 -18.37
C GLU A 74 6.01 -7.12 -18.26
N SER A 75 6.18 -6.09 -17.42
CA SER A 75 7.48 -5.43 -17.26
C SER A 75 8.51 -6.28 -16.50
N LEU A 76 8.08 -7.30 -15.76
CA LEU A 76 8.97 -8.27 -15.11
C LEU A 76 9.43 -9.39 -16.05
N ASN A 77 8.64 -9.72 -17.07
CA ASN A 77 8.96 -10.78 -18.03
C ASN A 77 9.93 -10.33 -19.14
N ARG A 78 10.29 -9.05 -19.21
CA ARG A 78 11.28 -8.52 -20.17
C ARG A 78 12.72 -8.56 -19.66
N ILE A 79 12.94 -9.07 -18.44
CA ILE A 79 14.25 -9.12 -17.76
C ILE A 79 14.84 -10.56 -17.80
N PHE A 80 14.14 -11.51 -18.43
CA PHE A 80 14.62 -12.87 -18.67
C PHE A 80 14.46 -13.26 -20.14
#